data_AF-A0A161M8Z6-F1
#
_entry.id   AF-A0A161M8Z6-F1
#
_cell.length_a   1.000
_cell.length_b   1.000
_cell.length_c   1.000
_cell.angle_alpha   90.00
_cell.angle_beta   90.00
_cell.angle_gamma   90.00
#
_symmetry.space_group_name_H-M   'P 1'
#
loop_
_entity.id
_entity.type
_entity.pdbx_description
1 polymer ?
#
loop_
_entity_poly.entity_id
_entity_poly.type
_entity_poly.pdbx_seq_one_letter_code
_entity_poly.pdbx_strand_id
1 'polypeptide(L)'
;VLSRLLGSDPKSNPILLEALAVLYSHMGKHDKALTMYIKLQNKGVFELIKVHKLYFMLHTTAKELMKLDKEQAIAILMEKDVQPDDIVAALSDNQYYLYIYLDALDKVNTRACQKYHSTLVQLYAYFDREKLLRLLNKSDHYAIEKALEICKAHNFYDEMVYLLDRIGNPKEALTLIMSEIKDIERAINFCKEHDDQDLWED
;
A
#
# COMPACT_ATOMS: atom_id res chain seq x y z
N VAL A 1 32.93 -24.33 12.74
CA VAL A 1 34.02 -23.54 13.36
C VAL A 1 33.68 -22.06 13.37
N LEU A 2 33.40 -21.43 12.21
CA LEU A 2 32.99 -20.02 12.14
C LEU A 2 31.67 -19.70 12.87
N SER A 3 30.67 -20.57 12.81
CA SER A 3 29.41 -20.37 13.55
C SER A 3 29.55 -20.42 15.08
N ARG A 4 30.63 -21.03 15.57
CA ARG A 4 30.91 -21.25 17.00
C ARG A 4 31.75 -20.13 17.61
N LEU A 5 32.43 -19.34 16.76
CA LEU A 5 33.16 -18.13 17.15
C LEU A 5 32.25 -16.89 17.27
N LEU A 6 30.99 -16.97 16.82
CA LEU A 6 30.01 -15.88 16.78
C LEU A 6 29.23 -15.70 18.09
N GLY A 7 29.70 -16.29 19.19
CA GLY A 7 29.00 -16.31 20.49
C GLY A 7 29.11 -15.04 21.33
N SER A 8 29.80 -13.99 20.87
CA SER A 8 30.06 -12.81 21.71
C SER A 8 30.29 -11.54 20.88
N ASP A 9 29.23 -11.02 20.27
CA ASP A 9 28.85 -9.59 20.35
C ASP A 9 27.79 -9.26 19.28
N PRO A 10 26.69 -8.58 19.63
CA PRO A 10 25.65 -8.16 18.69
C PRO A 10 26.09 -7.04 17.72
N LYS A 11 27.36 -6.60 17.79
CA LYS A 11 28.02 -5.65 16.88
C LYS A 11 29.16 -6.31 16.08
N SER A 12 28.91 -7.50 15.54
CA SER A 12 29.88 -8.18 14.68
C SER A 12 30.37 -7.21 13.60
N ASN A 13 31.69 -6.97 13.57
CA ASN A 13 32.37 -5.94 12.77
C ASN A 13 31.79 -5.89 11.34
N PRO A 14 31.38 -4.72 10.80
CA PRO A 14 30.77 -4.62 9.48
C PRO A 14 31.62 -5.29 8.40
N ILE A 15 32.94 -5.23 8.53
CA ILE A 15 33.91 -5.87 7.63
C ILE A 15 33.79 -7.41 7.68
N LEU A 16 33.54 -7.99 8.86
CA LEU A 16 33.35 -9.44 9.03
C LEU A 16 32.01 -9.91 8.48
N LEU A 17 30.95 -9.12 8.70
CA LEU A 17 29.64 -9.41 8.14
C LEU A 17 29.65 -9.32 6.61
N GLU A 18 30.39 -8.35 6.04
CA GLU A 18 30.53 -8.18 4.60
C GLU A 18 31.33 -9.33 3.99
N ALA A 19 32.48 -9.67 4.57
CA ALA A 19 33.26 -10.83 4.16
C ALA A 19 32.45 -12.13 4.24
N LEU A 20 31.63 -12.29 5.28
CA LEU A 20 30.74 -13.44 5.44
C LEU A 20 29.61 -13.45 4.39
N ALA A 21 29.06 -12.30 4.04
CA ALA A 21 28.03 -12.18 3.03
C ALA A 21 28.57 -12.51 1.63
N VAL A 22 29.78 -12.03 1.30
CA VAL A 22 30.50 -12.39 0.07
C VAL A 22 30.79 -13.88 0.03
N LEU A 23 31.33 -14.46 1.11
CA LEU A 23 31.58 -15.90 1.21
C LEU A 23 30.29 -16.72 1.03
N TYR A 24 29.19 -16.34 1.71
CA TYR A 24 27.91 -17.04 1.54
C TYR A 24 27.36 -16.94 0.12
N SER A 25 27.55 -15.80 -0.55
CA SER A 25 27.18 -15.64 -1.95
C SER A 25 27.95 -16.60 -2.86
N HIS A 26 29.28 -16.70 -2.69
CA HIS A 26 30.13 -17.63 -3.44
C HIS A 26 29.85 -19.11 -3.12
N MET A 27 29.38 -19.42 -1.91
CA MET A 27 29.00 -20.76 -1.49
C MET A 27 27.58 -21.17 -1.93
N GLY A 28 26.85 -20.33 -2.66
CA GLY A 28 25.46 -20.58 -3.06
C GLY A 28 24.44 -20.49 -1.92
N LYS A 29 24.84 -20.01 -0.73
CA LYS A 29 23.99 -19.88 0.46
C LYS A 29 23.36 -18.48 0.51
N HIS A 30 22.62 -18.16 -0.53
CA HIS A 30 22.13 -16.82 -0.79
C HIS A 30 21.20 -16.26 0.30
N ASP A 31 20.42 -17.10 0.99
CA ASP A 31 19.54 -16.68 2.10
C ASP A 31 20.33 -16.12 3.29
N LYS A 32 21.47 -16.75 3.56
CA LYS A 32 22.35 -16.33 4.65
C LYS A 32 23.12 -15.08 4.26
N ALA A 33 23.56 -14.99 3.00
CA ALA A 33 24.16 -13.78 2.47
C ALA A 33 23.19 -12.59 2.57
N LEU A 34 21.94 -12.78 2.15
CA LEU A 34 20.88 -11.78 2.23
C LEU A 34 20.66 -11.29 3.66
N THR A 35 20.56 -12.22 4.62
CA THR A 35 20.39 -11.89 6.04
C THR A 35 21.55 -11.06 6.58
N MET A 36 22.79 -11.34 6.14
CA MET A 36 23.95 -10.54 6.55
C MET A 36 23.94 -9.15 5.90
N TYR A 37 23.60 -9.04 4.62
CA TYR A 37 23.51 -7.75 3.93
C TYR A 37 22.42 -6.83 4.50
N ILE A 38 21.28 -7.40 4.91
CA ILE A 38 20.22 -6.65 5.61
C ILE A 38 20.74 -6.11 6.95
N LYS A 39 21.45 -6.93 7.73
CA LYS A 39 22.06 -6.50 8.99
C LYS A 39 23.10 -5.39 8.82
N LEU A 40 23.80 -5.40 7.68
CA LEU A 40 24.76 -4.37 7.31
C LEU A 40 24.11 -3.08 6.81
N GLN A 41 22.80 -3.07 6.57
CA GLN A 41 22.10 -1.99 5.87
C GLN A 41 22.79 -1.60 4.54
N ASN A 42 23.32 -2.59 3.84
CA ASN A 42 24.02 -2.35 2.58
C ASN A 42 23.02 -2.42 1.41
N LYS A 43 22.95 -1.35 0.62
CA LYS A 43 22.10 -1.28 -0.58
C LYS A 43 22.48 -2.28 -1.68
N GLY A 44 23.69 -2.85 -1.64
CA GLY A 44 24.08 -3.97 -2.52
C GLY A 44 23.18 -5.21 -2.37
N VAL A 45 22.39 -5.30 -1.29
CA VAL A 45 21.37 -6.34 -1.10
C VAL A 45 20.37 -6.39 -2.27
N PHE A 46 20.01 -5.23 -2.84
CA PHE A 46 19.04 -5.14 -3.92
C PHE A 46 19.57 -5.77 -5.22
N GLU A 47 20.84 -5.51 -5.55
CA GLU A 47 21.51 -6.12 -6.69
C GLU A 47 21.64 -7.64 -6.52
N LEU A 48 22.00 -8.09 -5.31
CA LEU A 48 22.14 -9.51 -5.00
C LEU A 48 20.81 -10.26 -5.16
N ILE A 49 19.68 -9.69 -4.70
CA ILE A 49 18.35 -10.28 -4.89
C ILE A 49 18.04 -10.42 -6.39
N LYS A 50 18.33 -9.39 -7.19
CA LYS A 50 18.08 -9.40 -8.63
C LYS A 50 18.94 -10.44 -9.37
N VAL A 51 20.24 -10.45 -9.09
CA VAL A 51 21.21 -11.36 -9.75
C VAL A 51 20.90 -12.82 -9.41
N HIS A 52 20.57 -13.12 -8.16
CA HIS A 52 20.34 -14.50 -7.69
C HIS A 52 18.86 -14.89 -7.62
N LYS A 53 17.94 -14.04 -8.07
CA LYS A 53 16.48 -14.26 -8.08
C LYS A 53 15.92 -14.76 -6.75
N LEU A 54 16.32 -14.13 -5.64
CA LEU A 54 15.95 -14.52 -4.26
C LEU A 54 14.55 -14.06 -3.86
N TYR A 55 13.60 -14.12 -4.79
CA TYR A 55 12.25 -13.60 -4.60
C TYR A 55 11.48 -14.34 -3.50
N PHE A 56 11.78 -15.63 -3.31
CA PHE A 56 11.19 -16.41 -2.24
C PHE A 56 11.52 -15.89 -0.84
N MET A 57 12.58 -15.09 -0.64
CA MET A 57 12.89 -14.50 0.67
C MET A 57 12.17 -13.17 0.91
N LEU A 58 11.47 -12.61 -0.08
CA LEU A 58 10.82 -11.31 0.04
C LEU A 58 9.67 -11.32 1.06
N HIS A 59 8.97 -12.44 1.23
CA HIS A 59 7.89 -12.53 2.22
C HIS A 59 8.37 -12.30 3.68
N THR A 60 9.65 -12.56 3.99
CA THR A 60 10.22 -12.30 5.33
C THR A 60 11.05 -11.02 5.38
N THR A 61 11.57 -10.57 4.24
CA THR A 61 12.53 -9.46 4.18
C THR A 61 11.96 -8.16 3.64
N ALA A 62 10.75 -8.15 3.06
CA ALA A 62 10.13 -6.98 2.45
C ALA A 62 10.11 -5.76 3.38
N LYS A 63 9.76 -5.94 4.66
CA LYS A 63 9.74 -4.86 5.64
C LYS A 63 11.12 -4.22 5.86
N GLU A 64 12.17 -5.03 5.95
CA GLU A 64 13.54 -4.55 6.13
C GLU A 64 14.07 -3.88 4.86
N LEU A 65 13.73 -4.40 3.68
CA LEU A 65 14.06 -3.77 2.40
C LEU A 65 13.38 -2.40 2.26
N MET A 66 12.09 -2.30 2.58
CA MET A 66 11.34 -1.04 2.55
C MET A 66 11.91 -0.01 3.54
N LYS A 67 12.40 -0.47 4.69
CA LYS A 67 13.09 0.37 5.68
C LYS A 67 14.46 0.85 5.19
N LEU A 68 15.18 0.02 4.43
CA LEU A 68 16.50 0.34 3.91
C LEU A 68 16.44 1.35 2.76
N ASP A 69 15.60 1.08 1.76
CA ASP A 69 15.40 1.95 0.61
C ASP A 69 14.06 1.63 -0.05
N LYS A 70 13.09 2.54 0.08
CA LYS A 70 11.72 2.35 -0.41
C LYS A 70 11.68 2.18 -1.92
N GLU A 71 12.44 3.00 -2.66
CA GLU A 71 12.38 3.05 -4.12
C GLU A 71 12.97 1.76 -4.72
N GLN A 72 14.12 1.33 -4.21
CA GLN A 72 14.73 0.07 -4.65
C GLN A 72 13.94 -1.15 -4.21
N ALA A 73 13.36 -1.13 -3.01
CA ALA A 73 12.50 -2.20 -2.53
C ALA A 73 11.28 -2.37 -3.42
N ILE A 74 10.55 -1.30 -3.73
CA ILE A 74 9.39 -1.33 -4.63
C ILE A 74 9.77 -1.89 -6.00
N ALA A 75 10.91 -1.46 -6.56
CA ALA A 75 11.38 -1.97 -7.84
C ALA A 75 11.59 -3.50 -7.85
N ILE A 76 12.06 -4.09 -6.75
CA ILE A 76 12.20 -5.54 -6.60
C ILE A 76 10.86 -6.23 -6.34
N LEU A 77 10.02 -5.65 -5.49
CA LEU A 77 8.72 -6.22 -5.10
C LEU A 77 7.72 -6.23 -6.27
N MET A 78 7.99 -5.48 -7.34
CA MET A 78 7.20 -5.44 -8.58
C MET A 78 7.78 -6.31 -9.71
N GLU A 79 8.83 -7.09 -9.45
CA GLU A 79 9.37 -8.04 -10.44
C GLU A 79 8.33 -9.12 -10.79
N LYS A 80 8.36 -9.60 -12.04
CA LYS A 80 7.32 -10.50 -12.59
C LYS A 80 7.19 -11.84 -11.84
N ASP A 81 8.28 -12.28 -11.22
CA ASP A 81 8.34 -13.54 -10.48
C ASP A 81 7.76 -13.42 -9.06
N VAL A 82 7.41 -12.21 -8.61
CA VAL A 82 6.90 -11.93 -7.27
C VAL A 82 5.38 -11.87 -7.28
N GLN A 83 4.72 -12.66 -6.43
CA GLN A 83 3.28 -12.59 -6.26
C GLN A 83 2.88 -11.47 -5.30
N PRO A 84 1.94 -10.58 -5.68
CA PRO A 84 1.50 -9.50 -4.80
C PRO A 84 0.90 -9.98 -3.47
N ASP A 85 0.27 -11.16 -3.45
CA ASP A 85 -0.31 -11.75 -2.21
C ASP A 85 0.74 -11.98 -1.14
N ASP A 86 1.90 -12.52 -1.51
CA ASP A 86 2.98 -12.81 -0.57
C ASP A 86 3.54 -11.52 0.04
N ILE A 87 3.64 -10.46 -0.77
CA ILE A 87 4.14 -9.16 -0.33
C ILE A 87 3.13 -8.43 0.54
N VAL A 88 1.83 -8.48 0.19
CA VAL A 88 0.77 -7.90 1.01
C VAL A 88 0.70 -8.60 2.38
N ALA A 89 0.81 -9.92 2.41
CA ALA A 89 0.88 -10.67 3.67
C ALA A 89 2.11 -10.25 4.50
N ALA A 90 3.28 -10.13 3.86
CA ALA A 90 4.52 -9.72 4.51
C ALA A 90 4.51 -8.29 5.08
N LEU A 91 3.78 -7.39 4.43
CA LEU A 91 3.67 -5.97 4.81
C LEU A 91 2.43 -5.67 5.66
N SER A 92 1.57 -6.65 5.93
CA SER A 92 0.32 -6.46 6.68
C SER A 92 0.53 -5.84 8.07
N ASP A 93 1.66 -6.14 8.72
CA ASP A 93 2.05 -5.57 10.02
C ASP A 93 2.39 -4.07 9.97
N ASN A 94 2.63 -3.49 8.78
CA ASN A 94 3.00 -2.09 8.63
C ASN A 94 2.16 -1.43 7.54
N GLN A 95 1.07 -0.78 7.97
CA GLN A 95 0.11 -0.10 7.09
C GLN A 95 0.78 0.95 6.18
N TYR A 96 1.82 1.64 6.64
CA TYR A 96 2.50 2.66 5.84
C TYR A 96 3.29 2.04 4.67
N TYR A 97 4.03 0.95 4.90
CA TYR A 97 4.72 0.26 3.81
C TYR A 97 3.76 -0.47 2.88
N LEU A 98 2.68 -1.04 3.43
CA LEU A 98 1.61 -1.62 2.64
C LEU A 98 0.98 -0.57 1.70
N TYR A 99 0.69 0.63 2.22
CA TYR A 99 0.20 1.76 1.42
C TYR A 99 1.14 2.08 0.26
N ILE A 100 2.43 2.27 0.53
CA ILE A 100 3.42 2.61 -0.51
C ILE A 100 3.47 1.52 -1.59
N TYR A 101 3.48 0.24 -1.18
CA TYR A 101 3.52 -0.87 -2.12
C TYR A 101 2.25 -0.93 -2.99
N LEU A 102 1.07 -0.82 -2.39
CA LEU A 102 -0.20 -0.88 -3.12
C LEU A 102 -0.44 0.34 -4.02
N ASP A 103 -0.04 1.55 -3.61
CA ASP A 103 -0.07 2.75 -4.45
C ASP A 103 0.83 2.60 -5.69
N ALA A 104 2.02 2.01 -5.52
CA ALA A 104 2.90 1.69 -6.64
C ALA A 104 2.31 0.58 -7.53
N LEU A 105 1.73 -0.46 -6.93
CA LEU A 105 1.11 -1.57 -7.65
C LEU A 105 -0.08 -1.11 -8.49
N ASP A 106 -0.94 -0.22 -7.99
CA ASP A 106 -2.10 0.29 -8.76
C ASP A 106 -1.67 1.06 -10.02
N LYS A 107 -0.55 1.78 -9.95
CA LYS A 107 0.04 2.54 -11.07
C LYS A 107 0.59 1.63 -12.16
N VAL A 108 1.25 0.53 -11.78
CA VAL A 108 1.92 -0.37 -12.72
C VAL A 108 0.96 -1.44 -13.25
N ASN A 109 0.15 -2.02 -12.35
CA ASN A 109 -0.75 -3.12 -12.66
C ASN A 109 -2.07 -3.00 -11.88
N THR A 110 -2.95 -2.12 -12.36
CA THR A 110 -4.28 -1.91 -11.78
C THR A 110 -5.06 -3.22 -11.66
N ARG A 111 -4.97 -4.15 -12.64
CA ARG A 111 -5.72 -5.42 -12.62
C ARG A 111 -5.33 -6.31 -11.45
N ALA A 112 -4.03 -6.44 -11.16
CA ALA A 112 -3.57 -7.19 -9.98
C ALA A 112 -3.95 -6.49 -8.66
N CYS A 113 -4.08 -5.16 -8.68
CA CYS A 113 -4.44 -4.34 -7.54
C CYS A 113 -5.95 -4.34 -7.22
N GLN A 114 -6.84 -4.70 -8.17
CA GLN A 114 -8.29 -4.65 -7.99
C GLN A 114 -8.80 -5.33 -6.71
N LYS A 115 -8.27 -6.52 -6.40
CA LYS A 115 -8.62 -7.26 -5.18
C LYS A 115 -8.23 -6.54 -3.87
N TYR A 116 -7.27 -5.62 -3.94
CA TYR A 116 -6.79 -4.84 -2.80
C TYR A 116 -7.39 -3.44 -2.75
N HIS A 117 -8.24 -3.03 -3.69
CA HIS A 117 -8.83 -1.68 -3.70
C HIS A 117 -9.65 -1.40 -2.45
N SER A 118 -10.33 -2.41 -1.88
CA SER A 118 -10.97 -2.28 -0.57
C SER A 118 -9.99 -1.88 0.54
N THR A 119 -8.82 -2.53 0.60
CA THR A 119 -7.77 -2.21 1.58
C THR A 119 -7.15 -0.85 1.28
N LEU A 120 -6.91 -0.55 0.00
CA LEU A 120 -6.31 0.70 -0.46
C LEU A 120 -7.19 1.91 -0.12
N VAL A 121 -8.52 1.79 -0.18
CA VAL A 121 -9.46 2.80 0.30
C VAL A 121 -9.22 3.15 1.76
N GLN A 122 -9.05 2.14 2.63
CA GLN A 122 -8.77 2.37 4.06
C GLN A 122 -7.41 3.04 4.26
N LEU A 123 -6.41 2.62 3.49
CA LEU A 123 -5.07 3.18 3.54
C LEU A 123 -5.01 4.62 3.03
N TYR A 124 -5.72 4.96 1.95
CA TYR A 124 -5.81 6.34 1.45
C TYR A 124 -6.58 7.24 2.41
N ALA A 125 -7.65 6.75 3.03
CA ALA A 125 -8.33 7.52 4.07
C ALA A 125 -7.40 7.93 5.22
N TYR A 126 -6.40 7.09 5.55
CA TYR A 126 -5.46 7.36 6.63
C TYR A 126 -4.20 8.14 6.19
N PHE A 127 -3.64 7.82 5.02
CA PHE A 127 -2.35 8.37 4.58
C PHE A 127 -2.44 9.46 3.52
N ASP A 128 -3.48 9.47 2.67
CA ASP A 128 -3.54 10.32 1.48
C ASP A 128 -4.99 10.48 0.94
N ARG A 129 -5.73 11.42 1.53
CA ARG A 129 -7.14 11.71 1.18
C ARG A 129 -7.29 12.12 -0.29
N GLU A 130 -6.36 12.90 -0.85
CA GLU A 130 -6.50 13.42 -2.23
C GLU A 130 -6.53 12.31 -3.29
N LYS A 131 -5.96 11.15 -2.98
CA LYS A 131 -5.99 9.98 -3.85
C LYS A 131 -7.22 9.11 -3.64
N LEU A 132 -7.90 9.24 -2.50
CA LEU A 132 -9.09 8.47 -2.17
C LEU A 132 -10.18 8.69 -3.23
N LEU A 133 -10.59 9.94 -3.45
CA LEU A 133 -11.63 10.27 -4.42
C LEU A 133 -11.27 9.80 -5.85
N ARG A 134 -9.99 9.85 -6.22
CA ARG A 134 -9.53 9.37 -7.53
C ARG A 134 -9.67 7.85 -7.66
N LEU A 135 -9.36 7.10 -6.60
CA LEU A 135 -9.54 5.65 -6.56
C LEU A 135 -11.02 5.28 -6.61
N LEU A 136 -11.85 5.98 -5.84
CA LEU A 136 -13.31 5.76 -5.81
C LEU A 136 -13.93 5.97 -7.20
N ASN A 137 -13.48 7.00 -7.94
CA ASN A 137 -13.90 7.25 -9.31
C ASN A 137 -13.38 6.24 -10.34
N LYS A 138 -12.18 5.68 -10.13
CA LYS A 138 -11.48 4.83 -11.09
C LYS A 138 -11.91 3.36 -11.00
N SER A 139 -12.36 2.90 -9.84
CA SER A 139 -12.59 1.47 -9.57
C SER A 139 -13.98 1.19 -9.03
N ASP A 140 -14.48 -0.02 -9.29
CA ASP A 140 -15.72 -0.54 -8.72
C ASP A 140 -15.46 -1.76 -7.80
N HIS A 141 -14.19 -2.08 -7.54
CA HIS A 141 -13.78 -3.29 -6.80
C HIS A 141 -13.52 -3.02 -5.30
N TYR A 142 -14.29 -2.12 -4.69
CA TYR A 142 -14.22 -1.85 -3.26
C TYR A 142 -15.59 -1.99 -2.58
N ALA A 143 -15.58 -2.31 -1.28
CA ALA A 143 -16.81 -2.36 -0.48
C ALA A 143 -17.31 -0.93 -0.19
N ILE A 144 -18.28 -0.46 -0.98
CA ILE A 144 -18.83 0.90 -0.92
C ILE A 144 -19.34 1.25 0.49
N GLU A 145 -20.06 0.34 1.14
CA GLU A 145 -20.57 0.54 2.51
C GLU A 145 -19.43 0.80 3.52
N LYS A 146 -18.37 -0.02 3.48
CA LYS A 146 -17.20 0.18 4.35
C LYS A 146 -16.46 1.47 4.03
N ALA A 147 -16.37 1.84 2.75
CA ALA A 147 -15.77 3.10 2.34
C ALA A 147 -16.57 4.28 2.91
N LEU A 148 -17.91 4.21 2.86
CA LEU A 148 -18.80 5.23 3.40
C LEU A 148 -18.67 5.35 4.91
N GLU A 149 -18.60 4.23 5.65
CA GLU A 149 -18.36 4.24 7.11
C GLU A 149 -17.04 4.94 7.48
N ILE A 150 -15.96 4.64 6.76
CA ILE A 150 -14.66 5.29 6.98
C ILE A 150 -14.75 6.78 6.68
N CYS A 151 -15.39 7.16 5.58
CA CYS A 151 -15.57 8.57 5.21
C CYS A 151 -16.44 9.31 6.24
N LYS A 152 -17.51 8.69 6.74
CA LYS A 152 -18.37 9.19 7.83
C LYS A 152 -17.56 9.43 9.11
N ALA A 153 -16.72 8.48 9.50
CA ALA A 153 -15.90 8.58 10.71
C ALA A 153 -14.87 9.73 10.64
N HIS A 154 -14.42 10.10 9.44
CA HIS A 154 -13.41 11.15 9.23
C HIS A 154 -13.99 12.46 8.66
N ASN A 155 -15.32 12.57 8.53
CA ASN A 155 -16.01 13.73 7.94
C ASN A 155 -15.52 14.08 6.51
N PHE A 156 -15.32 13.05 5.67
CA PHE A 156 -14.92 13.20 4.27
C PHE A 156 -16.14 13.44 3.38
N TYR A 157 -16.73 14.63 3.51
CA TYR A 157 -18.04 14.93 2.92
C TYR A 157 -18.07 14.79 1.38
N ASP A 158 -17.01 15.20 0.67
CA ASP A 158 -16.94 15.08 -0.80
C ASP A 158 -17.01 13.62 -1.26
N GLU A 159 -16.24 12.77 -0.59
CA GLU A 159 -16.19 11.34 -0.84
C GLU A 159 -17.49 10.66 -0.40
N MET A 160 -18.13 11.12 0.67
CA MET A 160 -19.44 10.62 1.11
C MET A 160 -20.53 10.93 0.09
N VAL A 161 -20.61 12.15 -0.44
CA VAL A 161 -21.56 12.52 -1.50
C VAL A 161 -21.39 11.60 -2.70
N TYR A 162 -20.14 11.41 -3.14
CA TYR A 162 -19.83 10.51 -4.25
C TYR A 162 -20.29 9.06 -4.00
N LEU A 163 -20.04 8.55 -2.79
CA LEU A 163 -20.44 7.18 -2.44
C LEU A 163 -21.96 7.03 -2.30
N LEU A 164 -22.66 8.03 -1.73
CA LEU A 164 -24.11 8.01 -1.56
C LEU A 164 -24.84 8.09 -2.90
N ASP A 165 -24.33 8.91 -3.83
CA ASP A 165 -24.80 8.96 -5.21
C ASP A 165 -24.70 7.57 -5.87
N ARG A 166 -23.53 6.93 -5.77
CA ARG A 166 -23.31 5.57 -6.31
C ARG A 166 -24.18 4.48 -5.70
N ILE A 167 -24.60 4.63 -4.44
CA ILE A 167 -25.53 3.70 -3.75
C ILE A 167 -26.98 3.93 -4.20
N GLY A 168 -27.27 5.05 -4.86
CA GLY A 168 -28.63 5.47 -5.21
C GLY A 168 -29.38 6.08 -4.02
N ASN A 169 -28.67 6.74 -3.10
CA ASN A 169 -29.27 7.49 -2.00
C ASN A 169 -28.98 9.01 -2.11
N PRO A 170 -29.53 9.69 -3.15
CA PRO A 170 -29.26 11.09 -3.41
C PRO A 170 -29.85 12.03 -2.34
N LYS A 171 -30.90 11.62 -1.61
CA LYS A 171 -31.51 12.44 -0.54
C LYS A 171 -30.56 12.65 0.63
N GLU A 172 -29.89 11.58 1.08
CA GLU A 172 -28.86 11.69 2.13
C GLU A 172 -27.64 12.48 1.63
N ALA A 173 -27.28 12.32 0.36
CA ALA A 173 -26.20 13.09 -0.27
C ALA A 173 -26.51 14.60 -0.30
N LEU A 174 -27.72 14.98 -0.73
CA LEU A 174 -28.18 16.36 -0.77
C LEU A 174 -28.22 16.98 0.64
N THR A 175 -28.77 16.24 1.61
CA THR A 175 -28.78 16.64 3.02
C THR A 175 -27.37 16.96 3.50
N LEU A 176 -26.39 16.11 3.16
CA LEU A 176 -24.99 16.31 3.53
C LEU A 176 -24.38 17.56 2.89
N ILE A 177 -24.70 17.82 1.62
CA ILE A 177 -24.26 19.04 0.91
C ILE A 177 -24.84 20.28 1.58
N MET A 178 -26.12 20.26 1.93
CA MET A 178 -26.82 21.40 2.52
C MET A 178 -26.40 21.68 3.97
N SER A 179 -26.24 20.63 4.80
CA SER A 179 -25.97 20.80 6.23
C SER A 179 -24.49 20.99 6.55
N GLU A 180 -23.62 20.17 5.95
CA GLU A 180 -22.20 20.10 6.33
C GLU A 180 -21.31 20.91 5.38
N ILE A 181 -21.45 20.71 4.06
CA ILE A 181 -20.67 21.43 3.05
C ILE A 181 -21.13 22.89 2.95
N LYS A 182 -22.44 23.12 3.11
CA LYS A 182 -23.11 24.43 3.02
C LYS A 182 -22.86 25.15 1.70
N ASP A 183 -22.68 24.37 0.63
CA ASP A 183 -22.47 24.87 -0.72
C ASP A 183 -23.78 24.73 -1.52
N ILE A 184 -24.50 25.85 -1.60
CA ILE A 184 -25.81 25.93 -2.24
C ILE A 184 -25.68 25.72 -3.76
N GLU A 185 -24.62 26.22 -4.39
CA GLU A 185 -24.43 26.06 -5.84
C GLU A 185 -24.21 24.59 -6.19
N ARG A 186 -23.44 23.89 -5.36
CA ARG A 186 -23.22 22.45 -5.52
C ARG A 186 -24.48 21.63 -5.27
N ALA A 187 -25.30 22.01 -4.28
CA ALA A 187 -26.60 21.37 -4.05
C ALA A 187 -27.53 21.54 -5.26
N ILE A 188 -27.61 22.74 -5.83
CA ILE A 188 -28.43 23.01 -7.02
C ILE A 188 -27.94 22.20 -8.22
N ASN A 189 -26.63 22.12 -8.44
CA ASN A 189 -26.08 21.31 -9.54
C ASN A 189 -26.35 19.82 -9.34
N PHE A 190 -26.27 19.33 -8.10
CA PHE A 190 -26.61 17.95 -7.75
C PHE A 190 -28.09 17.64 -8.05
N CYS A 191 -29.03 18.49 -7.64
CA CYS A 191 -30.46 18.29 -7.94
C CYS A 191 -30.77 18.35 -9.45
N LYS A 192 -30.04 19.17 -10.21
CA LYS A 192 -30.18 19.24 -11.68
C LYS A 192 -29.67 17.97 -12.38
N GLU A 193 -28.61 17.35 -11.86
CA GLU A 193 -28.06 16.11 -12.42
C GLU A 193 -28.94 14.90 -12.14
N HIS A 194 -29.68 14.91 -11.02
CA HIS A 194 -30.49 13.77 -10.59
C HIS A 194 -31.94 13.75 -11.10
N ASP A 195 -32.44 14.81 -11.75
CA ASP A 195 -33.78 14.95 -12.38
C ASP A 195 -34.96 14.35 -11.58
N ASP A 196 -34.80 14.24 -10.25
CA ASP A 196 -35.77 13.66 -9.34
C ASP A 196 -36.56 14.78 -8.70
N GLN A 197 -37.84 14.85 -9.04
CA GLN A 197 -38.76 15.90 -8.60
C GLN A 197 -38.85 15.97 -7.07
N ASP A 198 -38.67 14.84 -6.39
CA ASP A 198 -38.64 14.73 -4.93
C ASP A 198 -37.47 15.48 -4.29
N LEU A 199 -36.31 15.61 -4.97
CA LEU A 199 -35.12 16.31 -4.42
C LEU A 199 -35.27 17.84 -4.41
N TRP A 200 -36.29 18.38 -5.09
CA TRP A 200 -36.56 19.81 -5.13
C TRP A 200 -37.57 20.28 -4.07
N GLU A 201 -38.30 19.33 -3.46
CA GLU A 201 -39.33 19.63 -2.45
C GLU A 201 -38.78 19.63 -1.01
N ASP A 202 -37.58 19.07 -0.79
CA ASP A 202 -36.85 19.02 0.50
C ASP A 202 -35.87 20.21 0.67
#